data_AF-A0A7X8RC45-F1
#
_entry.id   AF-A0A7X8RC45-F1
#
_cell.length_a   1.000
_cell.length_b   1.000
_cell.length_c   1.000
_cell.angle_alpha   90.00
_cell.angle_beta   90.00
_cell.angle_gamma   90.00
#
_symmetry.space_group_name_H-M   'P 1'
#
loop_
_entity.id
_entity.type
_entity.pdbx_description
1 polymer ?
#
loop_
_entity_poly.entity_id
_entity_poly.type
_entity_poly.pdbx_seq_one_letter_code
_entity_poly.pdbx_strand_id
1 'polypeptide(L)'
;MRKLLRKLEQKTSLQADEFDQLLAYIDQLRQSTPESYTLFCQQYGGILYEQYATYLPRFPAGLDQLIEFVMRDSSARKALAALPATLGYFPPALHPYLLDRLQHDPRSLQSLDIPDVMAVDSSSSLPKPREQSVVYKFEAANSNKEAGLKAHFDRLSRFTFVSRLQSYRYLTRHKATRDRIEVVDGQCLGGIFTNKEKSIYYYIYLTEDDLDKAHLACQTLNSALYAGRKGS
;
A
#
# COMPACT_ATOMS: atom_id res chain seq x y z
N MET A 1 -26.46 7.58 -0.23
CA MET A 1 -25.58 6.39 -0.18
C MET A 1 -26.12 5.16 -0.93
N ARG A 2 -27.33 4.64 -0.65
CA ARG A 2 -27.88 3.42 -1.30
C ARG A 2 -27.76 3.39 -2.85
N LYS A 3 -28.01 4.52 -3.52
CA LYS A 3 -27.86 4.66 -4.98
C LYS A 3 -26.41 4.48 -5.44
N LEU A 4 -25.44 5.01 -4.70
CA LEU A 4 -24.01 4.89 -5.00
C LEU A 4 -23.52 3.45 -4.82
N LEU A 5 -23.92 2.79 -3.73
CA LEU A 5 -23.57 1.39 -3.48
C LEU A 5 -24.13 0.47 -4.57
N ARG A 6 -25.38 0.69 -4.99
CA ARG A 6 -25.96 -0.05 -6.12
C ARG A 6 -25.18 0.16 -7.43
N LYS A 7 -24.69 1.39 -7.68
CA LYS A 7 -23.82 1.66 -8.84
C LYS A 7 -22.51 0.88 -8.76
N LEU A 8 -21.86 0.80 -7.59
CA LEU A 8 -20.66 0.01 -7.38
C LEU A 8 -20.90 -1.49 -7.65
N GLU A 9 -22.00 -2.05 -7.13
CA GLU A 9 -22.38 -3.46 -7.36
C GLU A 9 -22.62 -3.75 -8.84
N GLN A 10 -23.25 -2.80 -9.54
CA GLN A 10 -23.49 -2.87 -10.98
C GLN A 10 -22.27 -2.50 -11.82
N LYS A 11 -21.10 -2.30 -11.20
CA LYS A 11 -19.85 -1.86 -11.84
C LYS A 11 -20.02 -0.59 -12.69
N THR A 12 -21.00 0.25 -12.37
CA THR A 12 -21.27 1.52 -13.05
C THR A 12 -20.33 2.60 -12.53
N SER A 13 -19.69 3.34 -13.44
CA SER A 13 -18.76 4.41 -13.07
C SER A 13 -19.47 5.54 -12.31
N LEU A 14 -18.88 5.94 -11.19
CA LEU A 14 -19.28 7.10 -10.40
C LEU A 14 -18.76 8.38 -11.05
N GLN A 15 -19.56 9.44 -10.97
CA GLN A 15 -19.09 10.80 -11.26
C GLN A 15 -18.15 11.29 -10.15
N ALA A 16 -17.39 12.36 -10.40
CA ALA A 16 -16.40 12.86 -9.44
C ALA A 16 -17.01 13.23 -8.08
N ASP A 17 -18.14 13.94 -8.09
CA ASP A 17 -18.89 14.31 -6.89
C ASP A 17 -19.47 13.09 -6.15
N GLU A 18 -19.92 12.08 -6.89
CA GLU A 18 -20.41 10.82 -6.34
C GLU A 18 -19.28 10.01 -5.68
N PHE A 19 -18.08 10.05 -6.27
CA PHE A 19 -16.90 9.41 -5.72
C PHE A 19 -16.41 10.12 -4.45
N ASP A 20 -16.39 11.45 -4.44
CA ASP A 20 -16.06 12.24 -3.24
C ASP A 20 -17.04 11.97 -2.09
N GLN A 21 -18.34 11.89 -2.39
CA GLN A 21 -19.36 11.50 -1.41
C GLN A 21 -19.13 10.08 -0.86
N LEU A 22 -18.69 9.16 -1.70
CA LEU A 22 -18.36 7.80 -1.29
C LEU A 22 -17.14 7.79 -0.36
N LEU A 23 -16.07 8.51 -0.70
CA LEU A 23 -14.87 8.60 0.14
C LEU A 23 -15.18 9.21 1.51
N ALA A 24 -15.96 10.29 1.55
CA ALA A 24 -16.40 10.90 2.81
C ALA A 24 -17.19 9.93 3.69
N TYR A 25 -18.07 9.11 3.09
CA TYR A 25 -18.81 8.08 3.81
C TYR A 25 -17.90 6.96 4.33
N ILE A 26 -16.91 6.53 3.55
CA ILE A 26 -15.94 5.52 3.96
C ILE A 26 -15.13 6.01 5.17
N ASP A 27 -14.69 7.27 5.15
CA ASP A 27 -13.96 7.86 6.27
C ASP A 27 -14.85 8.02 7.51
N GLN A 28 -16.12 8.39 7.34
CA GLN A 28 -17.09 8.40 8.43
C GLN A 28 -17.25 7.00 9.05
N LEU A 29 -17.48 5.96 8.23
CA LEU A 29 -17.60 4.58 8.69
C LEU A 29 -16.37 4.15 9.50
N ARG A 30 -15.17 4.48 9.02
CA ARG A 30 -13.91 4.15 9.70
C ARG A 30 -13.85 4.76 11.11
N GLN A 31 -14.36 5.98 11.29
CA GLN A 31 -14.30 6.71 12.56
C GLN A 31 -15.43 6.34 13.52
N SER A 32 -16.65 6.13 13.01
CA SER A 32 -17.84 5.94 13.86
C SER A 32 -18.18 4.48 14.12
N THR A 33 -17.91 3.58 13.17
CA THR A 33 -18.43 2.19 13.19
C THR A 33 -17.42 1.20 12.56
N PRO A 34 -16.33 0.85 13.26
CA PRO A 34 -15.26 -0.02 12.74
C PRO A 34 -15.73 -1.38 12.21
N GLU A 35 -16.77 -1.98 12.80
CA GLU A 35 -17.35 -3.25 12.36
C GLU A 35 -18.02 -3.08 10.98
N SER A 36 -18.77 -1.99 10.81
CA SER A 36 -19.41 -1.65 9.53
C SER A 36 -18.37 -1.31 8.46
N TYR A 37 -17.29 -0.62 8.83
CA TYR A 37 -16.15 -0.39 7.95
C TYR A 37 -15.50 -1.69 7.48
N THR A 38 -15.33 -2.66 8.39
CA THR A 38 -14.75 -3.97 8.06
C THR A 38 -15.60 -4.72 7.03
N LEU A 39 -16.93 -4.78 7.24
CA LEU A 39 -17.87 -5.37 6.29
C LEU A 39 -17.85 -4.64 4.94
N PHE A 40 -17.80 -3.31 4.97
CA PHE A 40 -17.69 -2.49 3.76
C PHE A 40 -16.43 -2.84 2.96
N CYS A 41 -15.29 -2.98 3.63
CA CYS A 41 -14.02 -3.37 2.99
C CYS A 41 -14.12 -4.75 2.34
N GLN A 42 -14.75 -5.72 3.00
CA GLN A 42 -14.96 -7.05 2.45
C GLN A 42 -15.84 -7.02 1.19
N GLN A 43 -16.93 -6.26 1.22
CA GLN A 43 -17.90 -6.24 0.13
C GLN A 43 -17.45 -5.39 -1.07
N TYR A 44 -16.87 -4.22 -0.82
CA TYR A 44 -16.60 -3.21 -1.85
C TYR A 44 -15.10 -2.95 -2.10
N GLY A 45 -14.20 -3.45 -1.26
CA GLY A 45 -12.76 -3.17 -1.36
C GLY A 45 -12.16 -3.62 -2.69
N GLY A 46 -12.52 -4.81 -3.18
CA GLY A 46 -12.08 -5.31 -4.49
C GLY A 46 -12.58 -4.44 -5.65
N ILE A 47 -13.86 -4.04 -5.62
CA ILE A 47 -14.48 -3.18 -6.63
C ILE A 47 -13.79 -1.81 -6.67
N LEU A 48 -13.54 -1.21 -5.49
CA LEU A 48 -12.90 0.09 -5.38
C LEU A 48 -11.46 0.08 -5.85
N TYR A 49 -10.75 -1.01 -5.60
CA TYR A 49 -9.40 -1.21 -6.10
C TYR A 49 -9.39 -1.39 -7.62
N GLU A 50 -10.26 -2.25 -8.16
CA GLU A 50 -10.33 -2.54 -9.61
C GLU A 50 -10.74 -1.31 -10.43
N GLN A 51 -11.76 -0.58 -9.98
CA GLN A 51 -12.35 0.50 -10.78
C GLN A 51 -11.72 1.87 -10.53
N TYR A 52 -11.27 2.13 -9.30
CA TYR A 52 -10.83 3.46 -8.87
C TYR A 52 -9.42 3.45 -8.28
N ALA A 53 -8.67 2.34 -8.40
CA ALA A 53 -7.34 2.18 -7.81
C ALA A 53 -7.28 2.58 -6.31
N THR A 54 -8.39 2.40 -5.60
CA THR A 54 -8.56 2.85 -4.22
C THR A 54 -8.40 1.66 -3.27
N TYR A 55 -7.26 1.62 -2.59
CA TYR A 55 -6.99 0.60 -1.58
C TYR A 55 -7.65 0.95 -0.24
N LEU A 56 -8.44 0.02 0.29
CA LEU A 56 -9.06 0.14 1.60
C LEU A 56 -8.42 -0.85 2.60
N PRO A 57 -7.67 -0.37 3.61
CA PRO A 57 -7.09 -1.24 4.62
C PRO A 57 -8.18 -1.76 5.56
N ARG A 58 -8.47 -3.07 5.52
CA ARG A 58 -9.41 -3.71 6.44
C ARG A 58 -8.94 -3.68 7.90
N PHE A 59 -7.63 -3.67 8.13
CA PHE A 59 -7.01 -3.71 9.46
C PHE A 59 -6.09 -2.50 9.67
N PRO A 60 -5.84 -2.10 10.95
CA PRO A 60 -4.91 -1.00 11.27
C PRO A 60 -3.51 -1.19 10.68
N ALA A 61 -3.02 -2.42 10.66
CA ALA A 61 -1.83 -2.85 9.92
C ALA A 61 -2.14 -4.17 9.18
N GLY A 62 -1.57 -4.34 7.99
CA GLY A 62 -1.77 -5.53 7.16
C GLY A 62 -0.49 -6.01 6.51
N LEU A 63 -0.62 -6.63 5.33
CA LEU A 63 0.51 -7.20 4.58
C LEU A 63 1.66 -6.21 4.38
N ASP A 64 1.35 -4.96 4.04
CA ASP A 64 2.35 -3.90 3.81
C ASP A 64 3.27 -3.70 5.03
N GLN A 65 2.67 -3.59 6.22
CA GLN A 65 3.39 -3.39 7.48
C GLN A 65 4.08 -4.67 7.95
N LEU A 66 3.50 -5.83 7.67
CA LEU A 66 4.13 -7.11 7.97
C LEU A 66 5.43 -7.28 7.16
N ILE A 67 5.39 -6.97 5.87
CA ILE A 67 6.57 -7.03 5.01
C ILE A 67 7.63 -6.06 5.51
N GLU A 68 7.28 -4.80 5.80
CA GLU A 68 8.25 -3.86 6.37
C GLU A 68 8.86 -4.38 7.68
N PHE A 69 8.03 -4.88 8.60
CA PHE A 69 8.50 -5.42 9.88
C PHE A 69 9.49 -6.57 9.68
N VAL A 70 9.17 -7.52 8.80
CA VAL A 70 10.03 -8.67 8.52
C VAL A 70 11.32 -8.26 7.80
N MET A 71 11.28 -7.21 6.98
CA MET A 71 12.48 -6.69 6.32
C MET A 71 13.40 -5.92 7.28
N ARG A 72 12.84 -5.35 8.35
CA ARG A 72 13.63 -4.70 9.42
C ARG A 72 14.24 -5.69 10.39
N ASP A 73 13.63 -6.85 10.55
CA ASP A 73 14.04 -7.86 11.52
C ASP A 73 13.97 -9.26 10.93
N SER A 74 15.15 -9.81 10.61
CA SER A 74 15.27 -11.14 10.00
C SER A 74 14.75 -12.27 10.90
N SER A 75 14.72 -12.08 12.22
CA SER A 75 14.17 -13.05 13.18
C SER A 75 12.65 -13.15 13.08
N ALA A 76 11.98 -12.10 12.57
CA ALA A 76 10.54 -12.09 12.37
C ALA A 76 10.07 -13.18 11.40
N ARG A 77 10.91 -13.64 10.46
CA ARG A 77 10.56 -14.78 9.57
C ARG A 77 10.37 -16.08 10.36
N LYS A 78 11.28 -16.36 11.29
CA LYS A 78 11.19 -17.54 12.17
C LYS A 78 9.98 -17.40 13.09
N ALA A 79 9.75 -16.20 13.63
CA ALA A 79 8.56 -15.93 14.42
C ALA A 79 7.28 -16.15 13.59
N LEU A 80 7.22 -15.70 12.33
CA LEU A 80 6.05 -15.86 11.47
C LEU A 80 5.72 -17.34 11.23
N ALA A 81 6.74 -18.17 10.99
CA ALA A 81 6.56 -19.61 10.79
C ALA A 81 6.05 -20.35 12.04
N ALA A 82 6.28 -19.80 13.23
CA ALA A 82 5.89 -20.38 14.52
C ALA A 82 4.58 -19.79 15.09
N LEU A 83 3.82 -19.04 14.30
CA LEU A 83 2.49 -18.57 14.70
C LEU A 83 1.53 -19.76 14.95
N PRO A 84 0.61 -19.66 15.92
CA PRO A 84 0.27 -18.48 16.73
C PRO A 84 1.13 -18.28 17.99
N ALA A 85 2.03 -19.20 18.34
CA ALA A 85 2.77 -19.17 19.62
C ALA A 85 3.64 -17.91 19.79
N THR A 86 4.04 -17.30 18.68
CA THR A 86 4.90 -16.12 18.59
C THR A 86 4.13 -14.82 18.32
N LEU A 87 2.80 -14.79 18.46
CA LEU A 87 1.99 -13.61 18.15
C LEU A 87 2.48 -12.34 18.89
N GLY A 88 2.92 -12.50 20.15
CA GLY A 88 3.46 -11.41 20.97
C GLY A 88 4.76 -10.78 20.44
N TYR A 89 5.44 -11.42 19.48
CA TYR A 89 6.60 -10.85 18.80
C TYR A 89 6.23 -9.73 17.83
N PHE A 90 5.01 -9.76 17.28
CA PHE A 90 4.56 -8.80 16.29
C PHE A 90 3.91 -7.58 16.95
N PRO A 91 4.02 -6.39 16.33
CA PRO A 91 3.30 -5.19 16.77
C PRO A 91 1.80 -5.44 16.95
N PRO A 92 1.16 -4.92 18.03
CA PRO A 92 -0.26 -5.15 18.29
C PRO A 92 -1.19 -4.78 17.13
N ALA A 93 -0.84 -3.75 16.35
CA ALA A 93 -1.60 -3.33 15.18
C ALA A 93 -1.70 -4.42 14.08
N LEU A 94 -0.75 -5.36 14.03
CA LEU A 94 -0.74 -6.48 13.09
C LEU A 94 -1.53 -7.70 13.59
N HIS A 95 -1.83 -7.78 14.89
CA HIS A 95 -2.49 -8.97 15.47
C HIS A 95 -3.83 -9.28 14.80
N PRO A 96 -4.74 -8.32 14.54
CA PRO A 96 -6.01 -8.61 13.87
C PRO A 96 -5.83 -9.23 12.49
N TYR A 97 -4.86 -8.72 11.71
CA TYR A 97 -4.54 -9.25 10.38
C TYR A 97 -3.96 -10.66 10.46
N LEU A 98 -3.00 -10.90 11.35
CA LEU A 98 -2.37 -12.20 11.52
C LEU A 98 -3.38 -13.26 11.98
N LEU A 99 -4.24 -12.93 12.95
CA LEU A 99 -5.29 -13.83 13.43
C LEU A 99 -6.33 -14.14 12.35
N ASP A 100 -6.78 -13.14 11.58
CA ASP A 100 -7.71 -13.34 10.45
C ASP A 100 -7.08 -14.28 9.40
N ARG A 101 -5.80 -14.10 9.07
CA ARG A 101 -5.08 -14.99 8.16
C ARG A 101 -4.93 -16.41 8.70
N LEU A 102 -4.57 -16.58 9.96
CA LEU A 102 -4.44 -17.91 10.58
C LEU A 102 -5.78 -18.67 10.62
N GLN A 103 -6.90 -17.96 10.75
CA GLN A 103 -8.23 -18.57 10.76
C GLN A 103 -8.70 -19.01 9.36
N HIS A 104 -8.42 -18.21 8.33
CA HIS A 104 -9.01 -18.42 6.99
C HIS A 104 -8.05 -19.05 5.98
N ASP A 105 -6.76 -18.71 6.05
CA ASP A 105 -5.73 -19.22 5.14
C ASP A 105 -4.32 -19.18 5.79
N PRO A 106 -4.02 -20.12 6.72
CA PRO A 106 -2.73 -20.14 7.40
C PRO A 106 -1.54 -20.33 6.45
N ARG A 107 -1.74 -20.99 5.30
CA ARG A 107 -0.67 -21.24 4.32
C ARG A 107 -0.22 -19.96 3.63
N SER A 108 -1.11 -18.98 3.46
CA SER A 108 -0.78 -17.69 2.86
C SER A 108 0.32 -16.92 3.58
N LEU A 109 0.46 -17.09 4.91
CA LEU A 109 1.53 -16.46 5.70
C LEU A 109 2.89 -17.13 5.50
N GLN A 110 2.89 -18.43 5.18
CA GLN A 110 4.11 -19.20 4.92
C GLN A 110 4.62 -19.00 3.49
N SER A 111 3.72 -18.67 2.56
CA SER A 111 4.02 -18.44 1.14
C SER A 111 4.21 -16.96 0.78
N LEU A 112 4.43 -16.08 1.77
CA LEU A 112 4.66 -14.67 1.49
C LEU A 112 5.93 -14.50 0.65
N ASP A 113 5.80 -13.84 -0.50
CA ASP A 113 6.92 -13.44 -1.35
C ASP A 113 7.67 -12.27 -0.71
N ILE A 114 8.42 -12.59 0.36
CA ILE A 114 9.26 -11.66 1.08
C ILE A 114 10.62 -11.67 0.37
N PRO A 115 11.10 -10.53 -0.15
CA PRO A 115 12.37 -10.46 -0.87
C PRO A 115 13.46 -11.25 -0.16
N ASP A 116 14.16 -12.13 -0.87
CA ASP A 116 15.24 -12.88 -0.25
C ASP A 116 16.42 -11.93 0.02
N VAL A 117 16.52 -11.46 1.26
CA VAL A 117 17.59 -10.54 1.71
C VAL A 117 18.95 -11.23 1.70
N MET A 118 19.01 -12.55 1.44
CA MET A 118 20.28 -13.30 1.37
C MET A 118 21.10 -12.99 0.11
N ALA A 119 20.57 -12.23 -0.86
CA ALA A 119 21.30 -11.88 -2.09
C ALA A 119 21.86 -10.44 -2.10
N VAL A 120 21.56 -9.62 -1.09
CA VAL A 120 22.16 -8.29 -0.91
C VAL A 120 23.09 -8.40 0.28
N ASP A 121 24.36 -8.07 0.09
CA ASP A 121 25.39 -8.19 1.11
C ASP A 121 24.85 -7.76 2.48
N SER A 122 25.15 -8.58 3.49
CA SER A 122 24.65 -8.59 4.89
C SER A 122 24.74 -7.27 5.70
N SER A 123 24.94 -6.13 5.05
CA SER A 123 24.96 -4.78 5.61
C SER A 123 23.73 -3.93 5.24
N SER A 124 22.96 -4.26 4.21
CA SER A 124 21.85 -3.40 3.78
C SER A 124 20.63 -3.55 4.70
N SER A 125 20.29 -2.49 5.43
CA SER A 125 19.06 -2.39 6.22
C SER A 125 18.04 -1.50 5.50
N LEU A 126 16.76 -1.57 5.86
CA LEU A 126 15.82 -0.55 5.41
C LEU A 126 16.26 0.84 5.92
N PRO A 127 15.92 1.93 5.20
CA PRO A 127 16.16 3.26 5.73
C PRO A 127 15.49 3.44 7.09
N LYS A 128 16.05 4.31 7.92
CA LYS A 128 15.54 4.58 9.26
C LYS A 128 14.07 5.05 9.20
N PRO A 129 13.25 4.70 10.20
CA PRO A 129 11.91 5.27 10.32
C PRO A 129 11.96 6.79 10.34
N ARG A 130 11.00 7.44 9.69
CA ARG A 130 10.83 8.90 9.74
C ARG A 130 10.44 9.34 11.15
N GLU A 131 10.89 10.52 11.54
CA GLU A 131 10.51 11.17 12.80
C GLU A 131 9.27 12.07 12.63
N GLN A 132 9.02 12.54 11.41
CA GLN A 132 7.96 13.48 11.09
C GLN A 132 6.85 12.83 10.24
N SER A 133 5.69 13.46 10.17
CA SER A 133 4.63 13.06 9.24
C SER A 133 5.11 13.13 7.79
N VAL A 134 4.61 12.23 6.95
CA VAL A 134 4.90 12.25 5.52
C VAL A 134 4.46 13.58 4.91
N VAL A 135 5.24 14.11 3.96
CA VAL A 135 4.85 15.28 3.18
C VAL A 135 4.25 14.84 1.85
N TYR A 136 3.06 15.33 1.52
CA TYR A 136 2.45 15.13 0.21
C TYR A 136 2.62 16.38 -0.66
N LYS A 137 3.14 16.22 -1.87
CA LYS A 137 3.21 17.26 -2.89
C LYS A 137 2.47 16.79 -4.14
N PHE A 138 1.30 17.35 -4.39
CA PHE A 138 0.59 17.13 -5.64
C PHE A 138 0.91 18.28 -6.59
N GLU A 139 1.06 18.00 -7.88
CA GLU A 139 1.05 19.09 -8.87
C GLU A 139 -0.27 19.86 -8.76
N ALA A 140 -0.27 21.14 -9.13
CA ALA A 140 -1.47 21.98 -9.06
C ALA A 140 -2.66 21.40 -9.85
N ALA A 141 -2.40 20.56 -10.86
CA ALA A 141 -3.44 19.84 -11.60
C ALA A 141 -3.93 18.54 -10.91
N ASN A 142 -3.20 18.02 -9.91
CA ASN A 142 -3.35 16.67 -9.35
C ASN A 142 -3.83 16.64 -7.89
N SER A 143 -4.14 17.77 -7.25
CA SER A 143 -4.35 17.84 -5.80
C SER A 143 -5.45 16.95 -5.22
N ASN A 144 -6.39 16.46 -6.05
CA ASN A 144 -7.31 15.32 -5.79
C ASN A 144 -8.03 14.85 -7.07
N LYS A 145 -7.59 15.25 -8.27
CA LYS A 145 -8.37 15.02 -9.51
C LYS A 145 -8.32 13.58 -10.02
N GLU A 146 -7.27 12.85 -9.66
CA GLU A 146 -7.03 11.51 -10.20
C GLU A 146 -7.48 10.48 -9.17
N ALA A 147 -8.60 9.81 -9.49
CA ALA A 147 -9.20 8.81 -8.62
C ALA A 147 -8.16 7.75 -8.22
N GLY A 148 -8.09 7.48 -6.92
CA GLY A 148 -7.16 6.51 -6.32
C GLY A 148 -5.76 7.04 -6.02
N LEU A 149 -5.31 8.18 -6.57
CA LEU A 149 -3.94 8.65 -6.35
C LEU A 149 -3.67 8.97 -4.87
N LYS A 150 -4.60 9.67 -4.21
CA LYS A 150 -4.50 9.96 -2.78
C LYS A 150 -4.49 8.68 -1.95
N ALA A 151 -5.36 7.73 -2.25
CA ALA A 151 -5.40 6.43 -1.58
C ALA A 151 -4.10 5.64 -1.76
N HIS A 152 -3.49 5.72 -2.95
CA HIS A 152 -2.19 5.11 -3.23
C HIS A 152 -1.07 5.78 -2.43
N PHE A 153 -1.06 7.11 -2.35
CA PHE A 153 -0.11 7.87 -1.52
C PHE A 153 -0.31 7.59 -0.03
N ASP A 154 -1.55 7.45 0.43
CA ASP A 154 -1.86 7.06 1.81
C ASP A 154 -1.41 5.63 2.12
N ARG A 155 -1.47 4.72 1.14
CA ARG A 155 -0.89 3.38 1.30
C ARG A 155 0.63 3.45 1.42
N LEU A 156 1.29 4.20 0.54
CA LEU A 156 2.74 4.40 0.53
C LEU A 156 3.25 5.08 1.80
N SER A 157 2.50 6.02 2.36
CA SER A 157 2.92 6.73 3.58
C SER A 157 2.92 5.86 4.83
N ARG A 158 2.30 4.68 4.80
CA ARG A 158 2.34 3.74 5.92
C ARG A 158 3.71 3.09 6.09
N PHE A 159 4.57 3.12 5.06
CA PHE A 159 5.94 2.64 5.19
C PHE A 159 6.78 3.67 5.94
N THR A 160 7.39 3.27 7.06
CA THR A 160 7.96 4.25 7.99
C THR A 160 9.17 5.00 7.41
N PHE A 161 9.85 4.42 6.43
CA PHE A 161 11.00 5.04 5.75
C PHE A 161 10.63 6.04 4.64
N VAL A 162 9.34 6.24 4.34
CA VAL A 162 8.89 7.21 3.33
C VAL A 162 8.73 8.59 3.96
N SER A 163 9.54 9.56 3.54
CA SER A 163 9.55 10.93 4.07
C SER A 163 8.65 11.89 3.28
N ARG A 164 8.61 11.75 1.96
CA ARG A 164 7.80 12.60 1.08
C ARG A 164 7.32 11.84 -0.15
N LEU A 165 6.11 12.15 -0.61
CA LEU A 165 5.51 11.64 -1.84
C LEU A 165 5.16 12.82 -2.74
N GLN A 166 5.61 12.77 -4.00
CA GLN A 166 5.42 13.87 -4.94
C GLN A 166 4.93 13.38 -6.29
N SER A 167 3.74 13.77 -6.73
CA SER A 167 3.32 13.55 -8.11
C SER A 167 4.13 14.45 -9.04
N TYR A 168 4.57 13.94 -10.19
CA TYR A 168 5.38 14.71 -11.13
C TYR A 168 4.67 14.99 -12.45
N ARG A 169 4.33 13.99 -13.27
CA ARG A 169 3.72 14.26 -14.57
C ARG A 169 2.90 13.08 -15.06
N TYR A 170 1.90 13.38 -15.88
CA TYR A 170 1.22 12.39 -16.71
C TYR A 170 2.19 11.75 -17.71
N LEU A 171 2.11 10.44 -17.88
CA LEU A 171 2.80 9.74 -18.96
C LEU A 171 2.01 9.98 -20.27
N THR A 172 2.62 10.70 -21.22
CA THR A 172 1.91 11.34 -22.34
C THR A 172 1.69 10.48 -23.57
N ARG A 173 2.20 9.24 -23.63
CA ARG A 173 2.14 8.42 -24.86
C ARG A 173 1.50 7.06 -24.71
N HIS A 174 1.70 6.37 -23.58
CA HIS A 174 1.03 5.10 -23.30
C HIS A 174 0.81 4.96 -21.79
N LYS A 175 -0.30 4.32 -21.40
CA LYS A 175 -0.43 3.82 -20.03
C LYS A 175 0.66 2.81 -19.77
N ALA A 176 1.22 2.84 -18.56
CA ALA A 176 2.09 1.77 -18.14
C ALA A 176 1.29 0.46 -18.10
N THR A 177 1.90 -0.61 -18.63
CA THR A 177 1.32 -1.96 -18.59
C THR A 177 1.25 -2.51 -17.18
N ARG A 178 2.09 -1.98 -16.27
CA ARG A 178 2.11 -2.33 -14.86
C ARG A 178 2.64 -1.16 -14.04
N ASP A 179 2.06 -1.00 -12.86
CA ASP A 179 2.67 -0.18 -11.82
C ASP A 179 3.96 -0.84 -11.35
N ARG A 180 5.00 -0.04 -11.13
CA ARG A 180 6.28 -0.47 -10.59
C ARG A 180 6.94 0.69 -9.87
N ILE A 181 7.84 0.35 -8.95
CA ILE A 181 8.76 1.30 -8.33
C ILE A 181 10.18 0.93 -8.77
N GLU A 182 10.98 1.94 -9.08
CA GLU A 182 12.37 1.82 -9.51
C GLU A 182 13.25 2.79 -8.72
N VAL A 183 14.53 2.42 -8.52
CA VAL A 183 15.49 3.30 -7.84
C VAL A 183 15.89 4.41 -8.81
N VAL A 184 15.86 5.66 -8.32
CA VAL A 184 16.34 6.83 -9.08
C VAL A 184 17.72 7.23 -8.56
N ASP A 185 17.86 7.38 -7.25
CA ASP A 185 19.11 7.64 -6.53
C ASP A 185 19.03 7.10 -5.09
N GLY A 186 20.02 7.43 -4.24
CA GLY A 186 20.10 6.96 -2.86
C GLY A 186 19.00 7.50 -1.93
N GLN A 187 18.35 8.61 -2.28
CA GLN A 187 17.28 9.22 -1.48
C GLN A 187 15.90 9.09 -2.14
N CYS A 188 15.85 8.71 -3.41
CA CYS A 188 14.66 8.85 -4.24
C CYS A 188 14.35 7.57 -5.04
N LEU A 189 13.08 7.18 -5.00
CA LEU A 189 12.52 6.16 -5.86
C LEU A 189 11.50 6.79 -6.82
N GLY A 190 11.42 6.26 -8.02
CA GLY A 190 10.42 6.59 -9.03
C GLY A 190 9.30 5.56 -9.02
N GLY A 191 8.06 6.00 -9.07
CA GLY A 191 6.90 5.12 -9.12
C GLY A 191 5.94 5.51 -10.24
N ILE A 192 5.24 4.51 -10.77
CA ILE A 192 4.12 4.73 -11.68
C ILE A 192 2.83 4.30 -11.00
N PHE A 193 1.84 5.20 -11.04
CA PHE A 193 0.47 4.94 -10.61
C PHE A 193 -0.43 4.94 -11.84
N THR A 194 -1.20 3.87 -12.03
CA THR A 194 -2.11 3.73 -13.17
C THR A 194 -3.54 3.53 -12.70
N ASN A 195 -4.46 4.33 -13.24
CA ASN A 195 -5.90 4.14 -13.06
C ASN A 195 -6.58 3.81 -14.40
N LYS A 196 -7.92 3.78 -14.40
CA LYS A 196 -8.72 3.48 -15.60
C LYS A 196 -8.50 4.46 -16.75
N GLU A 197 -7.93 5.63 -16.54
CA GLU A 197 -7.82 6.67 -17.57
C GLU A 197 -6.38 6.98 -17.95
N LYS A 198 -5.45 7.03 -16.99
CA LYS A 198 -4.09 7.56 -17.19
C LYS A 198 -3.07 6.85 -16.30
N SER A 199 -1.79 7.09 -16.62
CA SER A 199 -0.66 6.77 -15.74
C SER A 199 0.06 8.05 -15.33
N ILE A 200 0.46 8.11 -14.07
CA ILE A 200 1.10 9.26 -13.42
C ILE A 200 2.44 8.80 -12.86
N TYR A 201 3.50 9.51 -13.21
CA TYR A 201 4.80 9.33 -12.59
C TYR A 201 4.87 10.13 -11.29
N TYR A 202 5.42 9.53 -10.25
CA TYR A 202 5.62 10.16 -8.95
C TYR A 202 6.96 9.75 -8.34
N TYR A 203 7.41 10.55 -7.38
CA TYR A 203 8.61 10.30 -6.60
C TYR A 203 8.25 9.91 -5.17
N ILE A 204 9.04 8.98 -4.63
CA ILE A 204 9.04 8.56 -3.23
C ILE A 204 10.39 8.95 -2.66
N TYR A 205 10.41 9.89 -1.73
CA TYR A 205 11.61 10.27 -1.02
C TYR A 205 11.74 9.44 0.25
N LEU A 206 12.95 8.97 0.48
CA LEU A 206 13.36 8.17 1.62
C LEU A 206 13.88 9.09 2.74
N THR A 207 14.09 8.51 3.91
CA THR A 207 14.62 9.20 5.09
C THR A 207 16.15 9.33 5.10
N GLU A 208 16.83 8.49 4.32
CA GLU A 208 18.28 8.46 4.22
C GLU A 208 18.68 8.50 2.73
N ASP A 209 19.83 9.11 2.44
CA ASP A 209 20.47 9.08 1.12
C ASP A 209 21.53 7.98 1.12
N ASP A 210 21.13 6.78 0.73
CA ASP A 210 21.95 5.57 0.71
C ASP A 210 21.41 4.61 -0.35
N LEU A 211 22.24 4.31 -1.36
CA LEU A 211 21.82 3.56 -2.53
C LEU A 211 21.43 2.11 -2.20
N ASP A 212 22.15 1.44 -1.30
CA ASP A 212 21.86 0.06 -0.93
C ASP A 212 20.54 -0.03 -0.17
N LYS A 213 20.30 0.93 0.73
CA LYS A 213 19.02 1.04 1.44
C LYS A 213 17.87 1.42 0.49
N ALA A 214 18.13 2.26 -0.52
CA ALA A 214 17.15 2.60 -1.54
C ALA A 214 16.75 1.38 -2.39
N HIS A 215 17.72 0.54 -2.76
CA HIS A 215 17.44 -0.74 -3.43
C HIS A 215 16.56 -1.65 -2.57
N LEU A 216 16.88 -1.80 -1.28
CA LEU A 216 16.08 -2.63 -0.38
C LEU A 216 14.68 -2.06 -0.15
N ALA A 217 14.55 -0.74 0.00
CA ALA A 217 13.26 -0.06 0.09
C ALA A 217 12.42 -0.26 -1.18
N CYS A 218 13.03 -0.14 -2.35
CA CYS A 218 12.38 -0.39 -3.64
C CYS A 218 11.86 -1.82 -3.76
N GLN A 219 12.68 -2.81 -3.41
CA GLN A 219 12.26 -4.23 -3.40
C GLN A 219 11.11 -4.46 -2.42
N THR A 220 11.22 -3.92 -1.20
CA THR A 220 10.20 -4.01 -0.15
C THR A 220 8.85 -3.48 -0.62
N LEU A 221 8.85 -2.28 -1.21
CA LEU A 221 7.64 -1.64 -1.73
C LEU A 221 7.05 -2.44 -2.89
N ASN A 222 7.86 -2.90 -3.85
CA ASN A 222 7.34 -3.70 -4.96
C ASN A 222 6.75 -5.04 -4.49
N SER A 223 7.36 -5.70 -3.51
CA SER A 223 6.82 -6.93 -2.95
C SER A 223 5.50 -6.70 -2.22
N ALA A 224 5.43 -5.66 -1.38
CA ALA A 224 4.20 -5.35 -0.65
C ALA A 224 3.06 -4.88 -1.54
N LEU A 225 3.37 -4.06 -2.55
CA LEU A 225 2.34 -3.40 -3.35
C LEU A 225 1.92 -4.22 -4.58
N TYR A 226 2.85 -4.99 -5.18
CA TYR A 226 2.70 -5.53 -6.52
C TYR A 226 3.06 -7.02 -6.70
N ALA A 227 3.60 -7.73 -5.70
CA ALA A 227 4.00 -9.15 -5.86
C ALA A 227 2.86 -10.07 -6.35
N GLY A 228 1.64 -9.87 -5.84
CA GLY A 228 0.46 -10.65 -6.24
C GLY A 228 -0.12 -10.31 -7.62
N ARG A 229 0.46 -9.36 -8.36
CA ARG A 229 0.00 -8.98 -9.73
C ARG A 229 0.78 -9.69 -10.84
N LYS A 230 1.75 -10.54 -10.52
CA LYS A 230 2.45 -11.40 -11.49
C LYS A 230 1.59 -12.62 -11.83
N GLY A 231 0.52 -12.42 -12.60
CA GLY A 231 -0.33 -13.50 -13.08
C GLY A 231 -1.81 -13.29 -12.77
N SER A 232 -2.45 -12.44 -13.56
CA SER A 232 -3.87 -12.51 -13.89
C SER A 232 -3.99 -12.47 -15.40
#